data_AF-A0A699VTV3-F1
#
_entry.id   AF-A0A699VTV3-F1
#
_cell.length_a   1.000
_cell.length_b   1.000
_cell.length_c   1.000
_cell.angle_alpha   90.00
_cell.angle_beta   90.00
_cell.angle_gamma   90.00
#
_symmetry.space_group_name_H-M   'P 1'
#
loop_
_entity.id
_entity.type
_entity.pdbx_description
1 polymer ?
#
loop_
_entity_poly.entity_id
_entity_poly.type
_entity_poly.pdbx_seq_one_letter_code
_entity_poly.pdbx_strand_id
1 'polypeptide(L)' 'KLGAKGDIGFFIGYSADSCAYRIFNRWTKKIMETMNVSFDELLAMAFEQRSSKPGLQTTVENVPPAQEP' A
#
# COMPACT_ATOMS: atom_id res chain seq x y z
N LYS A 1 -10.79 -18.75 9.18
CA LYS A 1 -9.68 -17.94 8.62
C LYS A 1 -10.17 -16.51 8.60
N LEU A 2 -9.87 -15.71 9.63
CA LEU A 2 -10.28 -14.30 9.63
C LEU A 2 -9.55 -13.63 8.46
N GLY A 3 -10.28 -13.29 7.42
CA GLY A 3 -9.76 -12.37 6.40
C GLY A 3 -9.59 -11.03 7.09
N ALA A 4 -8.39 -10.74 7.56
CA ALA A 4 -8.02 -9.39 7.94
C ALA A 4 -8.18 -8.55 6.68
N LYS A 5 -9.36 -7.95 6.51
CA LYS A 5 -9.64 -6.94 5.52
C LYS A 5 -8.83 -5.73 5.98
N GLY A 6 -7.52 -5.77 5.70
CA GLY A 6 -6.60 -4.72 6.06
C GLY A 6 -7.09 -3.46 5.39
N ASP A 7 -7.66 -2.55 6.16
CA ASP A 7 -7.86 -1.19 5.70
C ASP A 7 -6.46 -0.63 5.47
N ILE A 8 -6.03 -0.65 4.21
CA ILE A 8 -4.68 -0.28 3.83
C ILE A 8 -4.52 1.22 4.12
N GLY A 9 -3.83 1.52 5.22
CA GLY A 9 -3.39 2.86 5.56
C GLY A 9 -2.12 3.22 4.79
N PHE A 10 -1.93 4.50 4.49
CA PHE A 10 -0.67 5.04 3.99
C PHE A 10 0.00 5.84 5.09
N PHE A 11 1.29 5.59 5.34
CA PHE A 11 2.08 6.44 6.21
C PHE A 11 2.28 7.81 5.55
N ILE A 12 1.94 8.89 6.27
CA ILE A 12 2.08 10.27 5.77
C ILE A 12 3.33 10.94 6.38
N GLY A 13 3.59 10.68 7.67
CA GLY A 13 4.70 11.31 8.37
C GLY A 13 4.53 11.27 9.89
N TYR A 14 5.43 11.94 10.60
CA TYR A 14 5.35 12.13 12.05
C TYR A 14 4.98 13.59 12.36
N SER A 15 4.08 13.78 13.32
CA SER A 15 3.71 15.09 13.87
C SER A 15 4.52 15.33 15.13
N ALA A 16 5.37 16.36 15.12
CA ALA A 16 6.12 16.77 16.31
C ALA A 16 5.20 17.35 17.38
N ASP A 17 4.15 18.08 16.97
CA ASP A 17 3.23 18.77 17.88
C ASP A 17 2.40 17.78 18.73
N SER A 18 1.98 16.66 18.12
CA SER A 18 1.21 15.61 18.81
C SER A 18 2.05 14.38 19.18
N CYS A 19 3.36 14.39 18.89
CA CYS A 19 4.26 13.26 19.11
C CYS A 19 3.72 11.94 18.51
N ALA A 20 3.06 12.02 17.35
CA ALA A 20 2.26 10.94 16.79
C ALA A 20 2.55 10.69 15.31
N TYR A 21 2.39 9.44 14.88
CA TYR A 21 2.43 9.10 13.46
C TYR A 21 1.10 9.43 12.80
N ARG A 22 1.17 10.05 11.62
CA ARG A 22 0.03 10.39 10.78
C ARG A 22 -0.14 9.32 9.70
N ILE A 23 -1.30 8.68 9.70
CA ILE A 23 -1.65 7.59 8.79
C ILE A 23 -2.93 7.99 8.04
N PHE A 24 -2.91 7.94 6.70
CA PHE A 24 -4.09 8.12 5.87
C PHE A 24 -4.79 6.78 5.71
N ASN A 25 -6.01 6.65 6.23
CA ASN A 25 -6.83 5.48 5.99
C ASN A 25 -7.54 5.61 4.63
N ARG A 26 -7.24 4.71 3.68
CA ARG A 26 -7.83 4.72 2.34
C ARG A 26 -9.34 4.47 2.34
N TRP A 27 -9.84 3.64 3.25
CA TRP A 27 -11.24 3.26 3.35
C TRP A 27 -12.11 4.43 3.81
N THR A 28 -11.71 5.08 4.90
CA THR A 28 -12.45 6.22 5.47
C THR A 28 -12.08 7.55 4.85
N LYS A 29 -11.01 7.59 4.04
CA LYS A 29 -10.41 8.80 3.45
C LYS A 29 -10.06 9.86 4.48
N LYS A 30 -9.62 9.43 5.68
CA LYS A 30 -9.26 10.31 6.80
C LYS A 30 -7.81 10.15 7.20
N ILE A 31 -7.23 11.24 7.67
CA ILE A 31 -5.94 11.23 8.37
C ILE A 31 -6.22 10.90 9.83
N MET A 32 -5.54 9.89 10.34
CA MET A 32 -5.58 9.49 11.74
C MET A 32 -4.18 9.71 12.33
N GLU A 33 -4.14 10.21 13.56
CA GLU A 33 -2.91 10.29 14.33
C GLU A 33 -2.88 9.14 15.34
N THR A 34 -1.76 8.44 15.43
CA THR A 34 -1.57 7.35 16.38
C THR A 34 -0.22 7.47 17.07
N MET A 35 -0.24 7.51 18.39
CA MET A 35 0.96 7.46 19.24
C MET A 35 1.32 6.03 19.65
N ASN A 36 0.37 5.09 19.60
CA ASN A 36 0.45 3.81 20.31
C ASN A 36 0.49 2.57 19.39
N VAL A 37 0.63 2.78 18.08
CA VAL A 37 0.78 1.66 17.13
C VAL A 37 2.18 1.08 17.26
N SER A 38 2.26 -0.24 17.42
CA SER A 38 3.54 -0.93 17.53
C SER A 38 4.30 -0.89 16.20
N PHE A 39 5.62 -1.02 16.25
CA PHE A 39 6.44 -1.09 15.04
C PHE A 39 6.00 -2.24 14.12
N ASP A 40 5.58 -3.38 14.70
CA ASP A 40 5.10 -4.54 13.95
C ASP A 40 3.81 -4.26 13.18
N GLU A 41 2.89 -3.50 13.77
CA GLU A 41 1.65 -3.05 13.10
C GLU A 41 1.95 -2.05 11.98
N LEU A 42 2.87 -1.11 12.20
CA LEU A 42 3.37 -0.19 11.18
C LEU A 42 4.02 -0.95 10.01
N LEU A 43 4.87 -1.93 10.31
CA LEU A 43 5.55 -2.76 9.33
C LEU A 43 4.56 -3.61 8.53
N ALA A 44 3.55 -4.17 9.19
CA ALA A 44 2.49 -4.92 8.53
C ALA A 44 1.72 -4.04 7.53
N MET A 45 1.35 -2.82 7.90
CA MET A 45 0.70 -1.88 6.98
C MET A 45 1.59 -1.49 5.80
N ALA A 46 2.89 -1.27 6.03
CA ALA A 46 3.85 -0.96 4.97
C ALA A 46 4.14 -2.16 4.05
N PHE A 47 4.12 -3.38 4.58
CA PHE A 47 4.30 -4.61 3.81
C PHE A 47 3.09 -4.89 2.91
N GLU A 48 1.87 -4.73 3.41
CA GLU A 48 0.64 -4.86 2.61
C GLU A 48 0.59 -3.84 1.46
N GLN A 49 1.10 -2.62 1.67
CA GLN A 49 1.27 -1.64 0.59
C GLN A 49 2.25 -2.13 -0.49
N ARG A 50 3.40 -2.69 -0.11
CA ARG A 50 4.41 -3.18 -1.07
C ARG A 50 4.04 -4.49 -1.75
N SER A 51 3.24 -5.33 -1.09
CA SER A 51 2.74 -6.58 -1.67
C SER A 51 1.56 -6.37 -2.61
N SER A 52 0.90 -5.20 -2.55
CA SER A 52 -0.04 -4.71 -3.57
C SER A 52 0.73 -4.37 -4.85
N LYS A 53 1.08 -5.39 -5.62
CA LYS A 53 1.67 -5.28 -6.96
C LYS A 53 0.92 -4.23 -7.78
N PRO A 54 1.58 -3.21 -8.36
CA PRO A 54 1.02 -2.63 -9.57
C PRO A 54 0.97 -3.77 -10.57
N GLY A 55 -0.21 -4.06 -11.12
CA GLY A 55 -0.35 -5.02 -12.21
C GLY A 55 0.56 -4.56 -13.34
N LEU A 56 1.77 -5.11 -13.37
CA LEU A 56 2.73 -4.89 -14.43
C LEU A 56 2.21 -5.76 -15.58
N GLN A 57 1.21 -5.23 -16.27
CA GLN A 57 0.82 -5.72 -17.58
C GLN A 57 1.99 -5.40 -18.50
N THR A 58 2.99 -6.27 -18.50
CA THR A 58 3.83 -6.49 -19.67
C THR A 58 2.89 -6.88 -20.79
N THR A 59 2.44 -5.89 -21.58
CA THR A 59 2.01 -6.14 -22.95
C THR A 59 3.25 -6.66 -23.65
N VAL A 60 3.39 -7.99 -23.67
CA VAL A 60 4.26 -8.66 -24.61
C VAL A 60 3.67 -8.31 -25.96
N GLU A 61 4.36 -7.42 -26.70
CA GLU A 61 3.99 -7.12 -28.08
C GLU A 61 3.99 -8.44 -28.83
N ASN A 62 2.79 -8.90 -29.18
CA ASN A 62 2.60 -10.00 -30.09
C ASN A 62 2.94 -9.46 -31.49
N VAL A 63 4.23 -9.32 -31.79
CA VAL A 63 4.70 -9.10 -33.17
C VAL A 63 4.43 -10.39 -33.92
N PRO A 64 3.47 -10.43 -34.87
CA PRO A 64 3.25 -11.62 -35.66
C PRO A 64 4.51 -11.88 -36.51
N PRO A 65 4.92 -13.14 -36.70
CA PRO A 65 6.07 -13.43 -37.54
C PRO A 65 5.75 -12.98 -38.96
N ALA A 66 6.57 -12.08 -39.50
CA ALA A 66 6.53 -11.73 -40.90
C ALA A 66 6.78 -12.99 -41.72
N GLN A 67 5.73 -13.48 -42.38
CA GLN A 67 5.88 -14.35 -43.53
C GLN A 67 6.10 -13.43 -44.74
N GLU A 68 7.16 -13.69 -45.50
CA GLU A 68 7.21 -13.69 -46.98
C GLU A 68 8.64 -13.43 -47.49
N PRO A 69 8.97 -13.81 -48.75
CA PRO A 69 8.42 -14.86 -49.62
C PRO A 69 9.40 -16.04 -49.84
#